data_AF-A0A7W0D6Z8-F1
#
_entry.id   AF-A0A7W0D6Z8-F1
#
_cell.length_a   1.000
_cell.length_b   1.000
_cell.length_c   1.000
_cell.angle_alpha   90.00
_cell.angle_beta   90.00
_cell.angle_gamma   90.00
#
_symmetry.space_group_name_H-M   'P 1'
#
loop_
_entity.id
_entity.type
_entity.pdbx_description
1 polymer ?
#
loop_
_entity_poly.entity_id
_entity_poly.type
_entity_poly.pdbx_seq_one_letter_code
_entity_poly.pdbx_strand_id
1 'polypeptide(L)'
;MLFSVLQLIGGVILSLGWVPQIIQILKTKSVSDLSLKAYLLIFLGISLMEIYAISLAVNGAGLAFLITNTLSLCVVLFVITLILRYR
;
A
#
# COMPACT_ATOMS: atom_id res chain seq x y z
N MET A 1 -4.74 -20.18 11.43
CA MET A 1 -5.92 -19.63 10.73
C MET A 1 -6.36 -18.27 11.25
N LEU A 2 -6.65 -18.08 12.54
CA LEU A 2 -7.14 -16.79 13.07
C LEU A 2 -6.24 -15.59 12.69
N PHE A 3 -4.94 -15.67 12.94
CA PHE A 3 -4.01 -14.57 12.61
C PHE A 3 -3.95 -14.25 11.12
N SER A 4 -4.06 -15.25 10.24
CA SER A 4 -4.11 -15.03 8.79
C SER A 4 -5.39 -14.30 8.37
N VAL A 5 -6.53 -14.62 9.01
CA VAL A 5 -7.79 -13.91 8.76
C VAL A 5 -7.70 -12.47 9.24
N LEU A 6 -7.16 -12.23 10.44
CA LEU A 6 -6.92 -10.87 10.96
C LEU A 6 -5.99 -10.08 10.03
N GLN A 7 -4.91 -10.71 9.53
CA GLN A 7 -4.00 -10.10 8.56
C GLN A 7 -4.73 -9.68 7.29
N LEU A 8 -5.53 -10.57 6.71
CA LEU A 8 -6.30 -10.29 5.49
C LEU A 8 -7.31 -9.16 5.70
N ILE A 9 -8.11 -9.22 6.77
CA ILE A 9 -9.09 -8.18 7.10
C ILE A 9 -8.40 -6.84 7.32
N GLY A 10 -7.34 -6.80 8.14
CA GLY A 10 -6.58 -5.60 8.41
C GLY A 10 -6.00 -4.99 7.14
N GLY A 11 -5.38 -5.80 6.28
CA GLY A 11 -4.83 -5.33 5.00
C GLY A 11 -5.89 -4.78 4.04
N VAL A 12 -7.07 -5.40 3.99
CA VAL A 12 -8.21 -4.89 3.20
C VAL A 12 -8.70 -3.56 3.75
N ILE A 13 -8.89 -3.43 5.07
CA ILE A 13 -9.32 -2.18 5.70
C ILE A 13 -8.33 -1.05 5.41
N LEU A 14 -7.02 -1.31 5.56
CA LEU A 14 -5.98 -0.32 5.24
C LEU A 14 -6.03 0.09 3.77
N SER A 15 -6.22 -0.86 2.85
CA SER A 15 -6.32 -0.59 1.42
C SER A 15 -7.56 0.24 1.05
N LEU A 16 -8.71 -0.08 1.66
CA LEU A 16 -9.94 0.70 1.50
C LEU A 16 -9.81 2.10 2.11
N GLY A 17 -9.03 2.26 3.17
CA GLY A 17 -8.73 3.55 3.78
C GLY A 17 -8.08 4.56 2.83
N TRP A 18 -7.42 4.10 1.77
CA TRP A 18 -6.84 4.97 0.73
C TRP A 18 -7.86 5.47 -0.30
N VAL A 19 -9.01 4.81 -0.43
CA VAL A 19 -10.02 5.13 -1.46
C VAL A 19 -10.50 6.59 -1.39
N PRO A 20 -10.84 7.16 -0.22
CA PRO A 20 -11.22 8.57 -0.12
C PRO A 20 -10.12 9.52 -0.62
N GLN A 21 -8.86 9.27 -0.26
CA GLN A 21 -7.73 10.08 -0.68
C GLN A 21 -7.50 10.01 -2.19
N ILE A 22 -7.59 8.81 -2.77
CA ILE A 22 -7.50 8.61 -4.22
C ILE A 22 -8.62 9.36 -4.94
N ILE A 23 -9.86 9.23 -4.47
CA ILE A 23 -11.01 9.94 -5.03
C ILE A 23 -10.81 11.45 -4.93
N GLN A 24 -10.31 11.96 -3.81
CA GLN A 24 -10.04 13.38 -3.62
C GLN A 24 -9.02 13.88 -4.66
N ILE A 25 -7.87 13.23 -4.79
CA ILE A 25 -6.84 13.60 -5.78
C ILE A 25 -7.42 13.58 -7.21
N LEU A 26 -8.19 12.54 -7.54
CA LEU A 26 -8.79 12.40 -8.87
C LEU A 26 -9.89 13.43 -9.14
N LYS A 27 -10.62 13.90 -8.13
CA LYS A 27 -11.67 14.92 -8.28
C LYS A 27 -11.11 16.34 -8.30
N THR A 28 -10.23 16.68 -7.37
CA THR A 28 -9.71 18.04 -7.21
C THR A 28 -8.52 18.32 -8.11
N LYS A 29 -7.81 17.28 -8.57
CA LYS A 29 -6.53 17.39 -9.29
C LYS A 29 -5.47 18.20 -8.53
N SER A 30 -5.65 18.35 -7.21
CA SER A 30 -4.74 19.10 -6.34
C SER A 30 -4.01 18.15 -5.40
N VAL A 31 -2.68 18.30 -5.38
CA VAL A 31 -1.75 17.53 -4.53
C VAL A 31 -0.77 18.45 -3.78
N SER A 32 -1.06 19.76 -3.72
CA SER A 32 -0.19 20.77 -3.10
C SER A 32 0.17 20.44 -1.65
N ASP A 33 -0.77 19.84 -0.94
CA ASP A 33 -0.65 19.55 0.49
C ASP A 33 -0.02 18.17 0.76
N LEU A 34 0.27 17.40 -0.29
CA LEU A 34 0.82 16.06 -0.20
C LEU A 34 2.35 16.06 -0.35
N SER A 35 3.04 15.52 0.65
CA SER A 35 4.50 15.37 0.61
C SER A 35 4.93 14.15 -0.19
N LEU A 36 5.33 14.34 -1.45
CA LEU A 36 5.88 13.26 -2.29
C LEU A 36 7.00 12.48 -1.57
N LYS A 37 7.86 13.17 -0.81
CA LYS A 37 8.94 12.52 -0.03
C LYS A 37 8.40 11.52 1.00
N ALA A 38 7.32 11.86 1.69
CA ALA A 38 6.69 10.96 2.66
C ALA A 38 6.16 9.70 1.97
N TYR A 39 5.47 9.86 0.83
CA TYR A 39 4.96 8.72 0.06
C TYR A 39 6.08 7.83 -0.50
N LEU A 40 7.20 8.41 -0.94
CA LEU A 40 8.37 7.64 -1.38
C LEU A 40 9.01 6.84 -0.23
N LEU A 41 9.08 7.40 0.99
CA LEU A 41 9.56 6.68 2.16
C LEU A 41 8.62 5.53 2.55
N ILE A 42 7.31 5.75 2.48
CA ILE A 42 6.31 4.69 2.69
C ILE A 42 6.49 3.58 1.65
N PHE A 43 6.63 3.93 0.36
CA PHE A 43 6.88 2.97 -0.71
C PHE A 43 8.16 2.16 -0.49
N LEU A 44 9.25 2.80 -0.07
CA LEU A 44 10.49 2.11 0.27
C LEU A 44 10.28 1.12 1.42
N GLY A 45 9.61 1.54 2.50
CA GLY A 45 9.31 0.68 3.63
C GLY A 45 8.47 -0.55 3.25
N ILE A 46 7.38 -0.34 2.50
CA ILE A 46 6.51 -1.43 2.02
C ILE A 46 7.26 -2.35 1.05
N SER A 47 8.15 -1.82 0.21
CA SER A 47 8.98 -2.61 -0.70
C SER A 47 9.95 -3.53 0.06
N LEU A 48 10.57 -3.04 1.14
CA LEU A 48 11.42 -3.87 2.01
C LEU A 48 10.59 -4.97 2.70
N MET A 49 9.39 -4.64 3.16
CA MET A 49 8.45 -5.61 3.74
C MET A 49 7.97 -6.63 2.70
N GLU A 50 7.83 -6.25 1.43
CA GLU A 50 7.44 -7.15 0.34
C GLU A 50 8.50 -8.23 0.11
N ILE A 51 9.78 -7.84 0.09
CA ILE A 51 10.90 -8.79 -0.02
C ILE A 51 10.86 -9.79 1.15
N TYR A 52 10.61 -9.32 2.36
CA TYR A 52 10.45 -10.18 3.53
C TYR A 52 9.22 -11.11 3.41
N ALA A 53 8.09 -10.59 2.91
CA ALA A 53 6.88 -11.36 2.72
C ALA A 53 7.04 -12.46 1.67
N ILE A 54 7.75 -12.18 0.57
CA ILE A 54 8.10 -13.17 -0.46
C ILE A 54 8.97 -14.27 0.15
N SER A 55 9.99 -13.90 0.94
CA SER A 55 10.83 -14.87 1.64
C SER A 55 10.00 -15.79 2.54
N LEU A 56 9.08 -15.25 3.33
CA LEU A 56 8.16 -16.06 4.13
C LEU A 56 7.32 -17.02 3.27
N ALA A 57 6.75 -16.52 2.17
CA ALA A 57 5.89 -17.29 1.27
C ALA A 57 6.62 -18.47 0.61
N VAL A 58 7.84 -18.24 0.14
CA VAL A 58 8.70 -19.29 -0.43
C VAL A 58 9.03 -20.37 0.61
N ASN A 59 9.17 -19.98 1.88
CA ASN A 59 9.38 -20.92 3.01
C ASN A 59 8.07 -21.55 3.54
N GLY A 60 6.94 -21.38 2.84
CA GLY A 60 5.66 -22.01 3.19
C GLY A 60 4.84 -21.27 4.25
N ALA A 61 5.17 -20.03 4.59
CA ALA A 61 4.47 -19.22 5.59
C ALA A 61 4.08 -17.83 5.05
N GLY A 62 3.32 -17.04 5.81
CA GLY A 62 3.16 -15.60 5.50
C GLY A 62 2.37 -15.24 4.23
N LEU A 63 1.70 -16.17 3.57
CA LEU A 63 0.92 -15.92 2.35
C LEU A 63 -0.11 -14.78 2.50
N ALA A 64 -0.80 -14.72 3.65
CA ALA A 64 -1.72 -13.62 3.98
C ALA A 64 -1.01 -12.26 4.11
N PHE A 65 0.21 -12.24 4.66
CA PHE A 65 1.01 -11.04 4.77
C PHE A 65 1.49 -10.59 3.39
N LEU A 66 1.96 -11.52 2.55
CA LEU A 66 2.33 -11.24 1.16
C LEU A 66 1.16 -10.59 0.41
N ILE A 67 -0.02 -11.23 0.38
CA ILE A 67 -1.20 -10.71 -0.33
C ILE A 67 -1.51 -9.25 0.08
N THR A 68 -1.49 -8.96 1.38
CA THR A 68 -1.87 -7.64 1.90
C THR A 68 -0.76 -6.59 1.73
N ASN A 69 0.51 -7.00 1.80
CA ASN A 69 1.64 -6.10 1.54
C ASN A 69 1.74 -5.76 0.05
N THR A 70 1.53 -6.73 -0.85
CA THR A 70 1.46 -6.51 -2.30
C THR A 70 0.34 -5.52 -2.65
N LEU A 71 -0.85 -5.70 -2.06
CA LEU A 71 -1.97 -4.76 -2.27
C LEU A 71 -1.60 -3.34 -1.81
N SER A 72 -0.98 -3.22 -0.63
CA SER A 72 -0.51 -1.93 -0.10
C SER A 72 0.53 -1.28 -1.01
N LEU A 73 1.45 -2.08 -1.57
CA LEU A 73 2.47 -1.64 -2.50
C LEU A 73 1.86 -1.09 -3.80
N CYS A 74 0.87 -1.79 -4.36
CA CYS A 74 0.12 -1.34 -5.53
C CYS A 74 -0.61 -0.01 -5.26
N VAL A 75 -1.27 0.11 -4.10
CA VAL A 75 -2.02 1.32 -3.72
C VAL A 75 -1.08 2.51 -3.54
N VAL A 76 0.02 2.37 -2.80
CA VAL A 76 0.95 3.50 -2.60
C VAL A 76 1.63 3.90 -3.92
N LEU A 77 1.97 2.94 -4.77
CA LEU A 77 2.54 3.22 -6.10
C LEU A 77 1.55 3.99 -6.98
N PHE A 78 0.26 3.61 -6.93
CA PHE A 78 -0.79 4.33 -7.63
C PHE A 78 -0.93 5.77 -7.11
N VAL A 79 -0.94 5.97 -5.79
CA VAL A 79 -1.00 7.32 -5.21
C VAL A 79 0.21 8.16 -5.60
N ILE A 80 1.43 7.61 -5.56
CA ILE A 80 2.65 8.30 -6.03
C ILE A 80 2.51 8.70 -7.49
N THR A 81 1.99 7.81 -8.34
CA THR A 81 1.76 8.10 -9.76
C THR A 81 0.79 9.26 -9.94
N LEU A 82 -0.28 9.32 -9.15
CA LEU A 82 -1.22 10.45 -9.16
C LEU A 82 -0.57 11.76 -8.67
N ILE A 83 0.23 11.70 -7.61
CA ILE A 83 0.97 12.87 -7.10
C ILE A 83 1.94 13.40 -8.16
N LEU A 84 2.68 12.53 -8.84
CA LEU A 84 3.59 12.93 -9.91
C LEU A 84 2.85 13.50 -11.14
N ARG A 85 1.66 12.97 -11.46
CA ARG A 85 0.86 13.43 -12.61
C ARG A 85 0.22 14.81 -12.39
N TYR A 86 -0.18 15.13 -11.17
CA TYR A 86 -0.89 16.37 -10.84
C TYR A 86 -0.03 17.40 -10.09
N ARG A 87 1.28 17.16 -10.00
CA ARG A 87 2.27 18.15 -9.55
C ARG A 87 2.59 19.13 -10.66
#